data_AF-A0A7S2VNZ1-F1
#
_entry.id   AF-A0A7S2VNZ1-F1
#
_cell.length_a   1.000
_cell.length_b   1.000
_cell.length_c   1.000
_cell.angle_alpha   90.00
_cell.angle_beta   90.00
_cell.angle_gamma   90.00
#
_symmetry.space_group_name_H-M   'P 1'
#
loop_
_entity.id
_entity.type
_entity.pdbx_description
1 polymer ?
#
loop_
_entity_poly.entity_id
_entity_poly.type
_entity_poly.pdbx_seq_one_letter_code
_entity_poly.pdbx_strand_id
1 'polypeptide(L)'
;MRLYVKRVFINDKFEDLIPRWLTFARGVVDSEDLPLNVGREILQKSRTLKIIRKRVVRKVLDTIDDLREKTPAKYDSFWNTYGKYFKVGLVEDLDYKDELKRFVRFWSSTSGDNQTSLPEYVTRMKEGQK
;
A
#
# COMPACT_ATOMS: atom_id res chain seq x y z
N MET A 1 -9.99 3.66 -7.80
CA MET A 1 -9.03 3.49 -8.90
C MET A 1 -9.83 3.45 -10.18
N ARG A 2 -9.46 4.27 -11.16
CA ARG A 2 -10.14 4.26 -12.48
C ARG A 2 -9.53 3.18 -13.34
N LEU A 3 -10.36 2.37 -13.98
CA LEU A 3 -9.93 1.36 -14.94
C LEU A 3 -10.27 1.80 -16.35
N TYR A 4 -9.24 1.80 -17.19
CA TYR A 4 -9.31 1.95 -18.63
C TYR A 4 -8.79 0.69 -19.29
N VAL A 5 -9.33 0.36 -20.45
CA VAL A 5 -8.88 -0.74 -21.27
C VAL A 5 -8.70 -0.22 -22.68
N LYS A 6 -7.49 -0.29 -23.22
CA LYS A 6 -7.15 0.28 -24.54
C LYS A 6 -7.59 1.74 -24.65
N ARG A 7 -7.34 2.55 -23.60
CA ARG A 7 -7.77 3.96 -23.49
C ARG A 7 -9.28 4.18 -23.41
N VAL A 8 -10.10 3.13 -23.39
CA VAL A 8 -11.55 3.23 -23.22
C VAL A 8 -11.88 3.17 -21.73
N PHE A 9 -12.65 4.13 -21.25
CA PHE A 9 -13.11 4.17 -19.85
C PHE A 9 -14.04 2.99 -19.55
N ILE A 10 -13.75 2.23 -18.49
CA ILE A 10 -14.57 1.09 -18.07
C ILE A 10 -15.32 1.40 -16.77
N ASN A 11 -14.61 1.85 -15.73
CA ASN A 11 -15.20 2.10 -14.42
C ASN A 11 -14.36 3.07 -13.56
N ASP A 12 -15.02 3.97 -12.83
CA ASP A 12 -14.37 4.96 -11.94
C ASP A 12 -14.05 4.39 -10.53
N LYS A 13 -14.87 3.46 -10.06
CA LYS A 13 -14.74 2.83 -8.72
C LYS A 13 -14.50 1.34 -8.87
N PHE A 14 -13.30 0.99 -9.32
CA PHE A 14 -12.88 -0.40 -9.39
C PHE A 14 -12.05 -0.75 -8.15
N GLU A 15 -12.72 -1.20 -7.10
CA GLU A 15 -12.12 -1.49 -5.78
C GLU A 15 -11.27 -2.76 -5.78
N ASP A 16 -11.57 -3.72 -6.64
CA ASP A 16 -10.87 -5.02 -6.70
C ASP A 16 -9.39 -4.91 -7.15
N LEU A 17 -8.98 -3.74 -7.67
CA LEU A 17 -7.60 -3.45 -8.10
C LEU A 17 -6.65 -3.16 -6.93
N ILE A 18 -7.17 -2.84 -5.75
CA ILE A 18 -6.38 -2.47 -4.58
C ILE A 18 -6.92 -3.22 -3.35
N PRO A 19 -6.05 -3.59 -2.39
CA PRO A 19 -6.50 -4.12 -1.12
C PRO A 19 -7.20 -3.03 -0.31
N ARG A 20 -8.07 -3.43 0.63
CA ARG A 20 -8.85 -2.50 1.46
C ARG A 20 -7.98 -1.51 2.25
N TRP A 21 -6.81 -1.97 2.69
CA TRP A 21 -5.84 -1.13 3.40
C TRP A 21 -5.14 -0.08 2.51
N LEU A 22 -5.37 -0.09 1.19
CA LEU A 22 -4.92 0.95 0.25
C LEU A 22 -6.07 1.77 -0.36
N THR A 23 -7.29 1.70 0.15
CA THR A 23 -8.46 2.39 -0.45
C THR A 23 -8.29 3.92 -0.57
N PHE A 24 -7.40 4.52 0.21
CA PHE A 24 -7.04 5.94 0.08
C PHE A 24 -6.31 6.26 -1.23
N ALA A 25 -5.68 5.27 -1.87
CA ALA A 25 -4.95 5.45 -3.12
C ALA A 25 -5.90 5.81 -4.27
N ARG A 26 -5.57 6.91 -4.94
CA ARG A 26 -6.26 7.38 -6.14
C ARG A 26 -5.31 7.30 -7.33
N GLY A 27 -5.87 6.96 -8.49
CA GLY A 27 -5.10 6.82 -9.70
C GLY A 27 -5.92 6.25 -10.85
N VAL A 28 -5.23 6.05 -11.96
CA VAL A 28 -5.75 5.49 -13.20
C VAL A 28 -4.90 4.29 -13.59
N VAL A 29 -5.55 3.20 -13.96
CA VAL A 29 -4.92 2.00 -14.54
C VAL A 29 -5.48 1.85 -15.94
N ASP A 30 -4.62 1.91 -16.94
CA ASP A 30 -4.94 1.60 -18.33
C ASP A 30 -4.27 0.27 -18.70
N SER A 31 -5.04 -0.69 -19.19
CA SER A 31 -4.57 -2.04 -19.52
C SER A 31 -4.86 -2.39 -20.97
N GLU A 32 -3.84 -2.81 -21.70
CA GLU A 32 -3.94 -3.32 -23.07
C GLU A 32 -4.35 -4.81 -23.11
N ASP A 33 -4.12 -5.53 -22.00
CA ASP A 33 -4.27 -6.99 -21.89
C ASP A 33 -5.67 -7.46 -21.48
N LEU A 34 -6.53 -6.52 -21.04
CA LEU A 34 -7.91 -6.85 -20.67
C LEU A 34 -8.81 -6.77 -21.90
N PRO A 35 -9.79 -7.68 -22.07
CA PRO A 35 -10.76 -7.56 -23.14
C PRO A 35 -11.78 -6.45 -22.83
N LEU A 36 -12.28 -5.77 -23.87
CA LEU A 36 -13.24 -4.66 -23.74
C LEU A 36 -14.64 -5.12 -23.29
N ASN A 37 -15.03 -6.34 -23.66
CA ASN A 37 -16.36 -6.89 -23.47
C ASN A 37 -16.51 -7.75 -22.20
N VAL A 38 -15.75 -7.43 -21.15
CA VAL A 38 -15.71 -8.25 -19.93
C VAL A 38 -16.53 -7.63 -18.81
N GLY A 39 -17.56 -8.34 -18.37
CA GLY A 39 -18.32 -7.96 -17.18
C GLY A 39 -17.47 -8.03 -15.90
N ARG A 40 -17.93 -7.35 -14.84
CA ARG A 40 -17.22 -7.28 -13.54
C ARG A 40 -16.87 -8.65 -12.98
N GLU A 41 -17.75 -9.64 -13.14
CA GLU A 41 -17.54 -11.00 -12.61
C GLU A 41 -16.37 -11.72 -13.28
N ILE A 42 -16.27 -11.64 -14.62
CA ILE A 42 -15.20 -12.28 -15.37
C ILE A 42 -13.87 -11.54 -15.12
N LEU A 43 -13.91 -10.20 -14.97
CA LEU A 43 -12.74 -9.40 -14.59
C LEU A 43 -12.17 -9.84 -13.24
N GLN A 44 -13.01 -10.04 -12.23
CA GLN A 44 -12.58 -10.48 -10.89
C GLN A 44 -11.89 -11.85 -10.90
N LYS A 45 -12.32 -12.75 -11.80
CA LYS A 45 -11.73 -14.09 -11.98
C LYS A 45 -10.45 -14.07 -12.84
N SER A 46 -10.14 -12.96 -13.51
CA SER A 46 -9.01 -12.86 -14.43
C SER A 46 -7.65 -12.94 -13.71
N ARG A 47 -6.77 -13.82 -14.20
CA ARG A 47 -5.36 -13.89 -13.75
C ARG A 47 -4.63 -12.57 -14.00
N THR A 48 -4.93 -11.89 -15.10
CA THR A 48 -4.35 -10.58 -15.45
C THR A 48 -4.67 -9.56 -14.38
N LEU A 49 -5.90 -9.51 -13.88
CA LEU A 49 -6.30 -8.57 -12.83
C LEU A 49 -5.52 -8.80 -11.53
N LYS A 50 -5.28 -10.05 -11.14
CA LYS A 50 -4.46 -10.39 -9.97
C LYS A 50 -3.02 -9.86 -10.11
N ILE A 51 -2.44 -9.97 -11.30
CA ILE A 51 -1.09 -9.47 -11.60
C ILE A 51 -1.08 -7.93 -11.54
N ILE A 52 -2.06 -7.27 -12.16
CA ILE A 52 -2.19 -5.82 -12.14
C ILE A 52 -2.31 -5.33 -10.69
N ARG A 53 -3.18 -5.94 -9.87
CA ARG A 53 -3.31 -5.61 -8.44
C ARG A 53 -1.97 -5.67 -7.72
N LYS A 54 -1.21 -6.77 -7.86
CA LYS A 54 0.13 -6.89 -7.23
C LYS A 54 1.09 -5.79 -7.68
N ARG A 55 1.09 -5.44 -8.97
CA ARG A 55 1.93 -4.35 -9.50
C ARG A 55 1.52 -2.98 -8.96
N VAL A 56 0.23 -2.71 -8.86
CA VAL A 56 -0.30 -1.45 -8.30
C VAL A 56 0.08 -1.33 -6.83
N VAL A 57 -0.11 -2.38 -6.03
CA VAL A 57 0.28 -2.37 -4.60
C VAL A 57 1.76 -2.06 -4.46
N ARG A 58 2.63 -2.78 -5.19
CA ARG A 58 4.07 -2.55 -5.16
C ARG A 58 4.42 -1.11 -5.53
N LYS A 59 3.85 -0.59 -6.63
CA LYS A 59 4.12 0.79 -7.06
C LYS A 59 3.72 1.83 -6.01
N VAL A 60 2.60 1.60 -5.31
CA VAL A 60 2.16 2.47 -4.20
C VAL A 60 3.15 2.41 -3.05
N LEU A 61 3.57 1.20 -2.63
CA LEU A 61 4.55 1.03 -1.56
C LEU A 61 5.90 1.67 -1.92
N ASP A 62 6.41 1.46 -3.13
CA ASP A 62 7.65 2.08 -3.60
C ASP A 62 7.57 3.62 -3.55
N THR A 63 6.43 4.18 -3.97
CA THR A 63 6.21 5.64 -3.93
C THR A 63 6.18 6.19 -2.51
N ILE A 64 5.69 5.40 -1.56
CA ILE A 64 5.63 5.77 -0.14
C ILE A 64 7.02 5.65 0.50
N ASP A 65 7.80 4.66 0.09
CA ASP A 65 9.20 4.50 0.50
C ASP A 65 10.05 5.66 0.01
N ASP A 66 9.89 6.03 -1.26
CA ASP A 66 10.47 7.24 -1.86
C ASP A 66 10.09 8.50 -1.07
N LEU A 67 8.82 8.63 -0.66
CA LEU A 67 8.34 9.76 0.15
C LEU A 67 9.03 9.80 1.52
N ARG A 68 9.21 8.64 2.15
CA ARG A 68 9.89 8.48 3.44
C ARG A 68 11.34 8.91 3.36
N GLU A 69 12.05 8.49 2.32
CA GLU A 69 13.48 8.76 2.16
C GLU A 69 13.77 10.19 1.70
N LYS A 70 13.02 10.68 0.71
CA LYS A 70 13.28 11.99 0.09
C LYS A 70 12.64 13.14 0.83
N THR A 71 11.55 12.92 1.55
CA THR A 71 10.84 14.02 2.23
C THR A 71 10.21 13.58 3.55
N PRO A 72 11.02 13.32 4.59
CA PRO A 72 10.55 12.81 5.89
C PRO A 72 9.39 13.60 6.51
N ALA A 73 9.43 14.94 6.46
CA ALA A 73 8.35 15.78 7.00
C ALA A 73 6.99 15.55 6.30
N LYS A 74 7.00 15.30 4.98
CA LYS A 74 5.79 14.93 4.24
C LYS A 74 5.35 13.51 4.59
N TYR A 75 6.30 12.61 4.83
CA TYR A 75 5.98 11.27 5.31
C TYR A 75 5.31 11.29 6.67
N ASP A 76 5.71 12.16 7.59
CA ASP A 76 5.05 12.29 8.91
C ASP A 76 3.59 12.76 8.75
N SER A 77 3.36 13.72 7.87
CA SER A 77 2.00 14.19 7.54
C SER A 77 1.17 13.09 6.90
N PHE A 78 1.76 12.32 5.98
CA PHE A 78 1.16 11.13 5.37
C PHE A 78 0.81 10.08 6.44
N TRP A 79 1.75 9.78 7.33
CA TRP A 79 1.60 8.77 8.37
C TRP A 79 0.51 9.14 9.37
N ASN A 80 0.43 10.40 9.79
CA ASN A 80 -0.63 10.90 10.66
C ASN A 80 -2.02 10.76 10.04
N THR A 81 -2.12 10.88 8.71
CA THR A 81 -3.41 10.80 7.99
C THR A 81 -3.78 9.34 7.65
N TYR A 82 -2.83 8.56 7.15
CA TYR A 82 -3.07 7.26 6.51
C TYR A 82 -2.48 6.06 7.27
N GLY A 83 -1.67 6.27 8.30
CA GLY A 83 -0.97 5.19 9.02
C GLY A 83 -1.91 4.16 9.66
N LYS A 84 -3.15 4.53 9.99
CA LYS A 84 -4.17 3.59 10.46
C LYS A 84 -4.48 2.49 9.43
N TYR A 85 -4.46 2.81 8.14
CA TYR A 85 -4.72 1.82 7.09
C TYR A 85 -3.58 0.81 6.98
N PHE A 86 -2.33 1.25 7.16
CA PHE A 86 -1.17 0.35 7.20
C PHE A 86 -1.24 -0.64 8.36
N LYS A 87 -1.72 -0.19 9.53
CA LYS A 87 -1.95 -1.07 10.68
C LYS A 87 -3.02 -2.12 10.41
N VAL A 88 -4.09 -1.76 9.69
CA VAL A 88 -5.10 -2.73 9.22
C VAL A 88 -4.46 -3.72 8.25
N GLY A 89 -3.68 -3.25 7.28
CA GLY A 89 -2.99 -4.10 6.31
C GLY A 89 -2.06 -5.13 6.97
N LEU A 90 -1.37 -4.75 8.05
CA LEU A 90 -0.48 -5.65 8.80
C LEU A 90 -1.23 -6.86 9.43
N VAL A 91 -2.52 -6.68 9.72
CA VAL A 91 -3.39 -7.71 10.31
C VAL A 91 -4.10 -8.51 9.21
N GLU A 92 -4.60 -7.83 8.18
CA GLU A 92 -5.45 -8.45 7.15
C GLU A 92 -4.68 -9.13 6.02
N ASP A 93 -3.47 -8.69 5.69
CA ASP A 93 -2.78 -9.05 4.45
C ASP A 93 -1.40 -9.66 4.73
N LEU A 94 -1.40 -10.99 4.93
CA LEU A 94 -0.19 -11.74 5.26
C LEU A 94 0.88 -11.69 4.16
N ASP A 95 0.46 -11.58 2.89
CA ASP A 95 1.36 -11.51 1.74
C ASP A 95 2.23 -10.24 1.77
N TYR A 96 1.67 -9.13 2.28
CA TYR A 96 2.38 -7.84 2.37
C TYR A 96 2.85 -7.50 3.79
N LYS A 97 2.61 -8.39 4.77
CA LYS A 97 2.92 -8.14 6.18
C LYS A 97 4.36 -7.71 6.39
N ASP A 98 5.32 -8.41 5.79
CA ASP A 98 6.74 -8.11 5.97
C ASP A 98 7.16 -6.79 5.32
N GLU A 99 6.57 -6.44 4.17
CA GLU A 99 6.80 -5.15 3.53
C GLU A 99 6.21 -4.01 4.38
N LEU A 100 5.00 -4.21 4.92
CA LEU A 100 4.28 -3.25 5.74
C LEU A 100 4.96 -2.93 7.07
N LYS A 101 5.66 -3.90 7.68
CA LYS A 101 6.43 -3.70 8.93
C LYS A 101 7.42 -2.54 8.87
N ARG A 102 7.93 -2.21 7.68
CA ARG A 102 8.92 -1.14 7.49
C ARG A 102 8.30 0.26 7.47
N PHE A 103 7.00 0.36 7.22
CA PHE A 103 6.28 1.63 7.16
C PHE A 103 5.63 2.01 8.50
N VAL A 104 5.30 1.01 9.32
CA VAL A 104 4.59 1.24 10.57
C VAL A 104 5.45 1.99 11.60
N ARG A 105 4.85 3.02 12.21
CA ARG A 105 5.42 3.74 13.34
C ARG A 105 4.56 3.63 14.61
N PHE A 106 5.25 3.68 15.75
CA PHE A 106 4.68 3.53 17.09
C PHE A 106 5.29 4.53 18.07
N TRP A 107 4.53 4.88 19.09
CA TRP A 107 5.07 5.52 20.27
C TRP A 107 5.84 4.48 21.09
N SER A 108 7.00 4.86 21.63
CA SER A 108 7.78 4.02 22.53
C SER A 108 8.31 4.84 23.69
N SER A 109 8.73 4.17 24.77
CA SER A 109 9.31 4.83 25.95
C SER A 109 10.55 5.69 25.64
N THR A 110 11.25 5.41 24.54
CA THR A 110 12.46 6.13 24.13
C THR A 110 12.26 7.03 22.92
N SER A 111 11.04 7.17 22.40
CA SER A 111 10.81 7.91 21.15
C SER A 111 10.56 9.41 21.36
N GLY A 112 10.42 9.85 22.61
CA GLY A 112 10.18 11.24 22.96
C GLY A 112 8.93 11.77 22.25
N ASP A 113 9.08 12.87 21.53
CA ASP A 113 7.99 13.54 20.81
C ASP A 113 7.70 12.97 19.42
N ASN A 114 8.52 12.01 18.94
CA ASN A 114 8.37 11.41 17.62
C ASN A 114 7.99 9.93 17.73
N GLN A 115 7.31 9.40 16.71
CA GLN A 115 7.08 7.96 16.61
C GLN A 115 8.29 7.26 15.98
N THR A 116 8.56 6.04 16.42
CA THR A 116 9.67 5.21 15.92
C THR A 116 9.16 4.07 15.04
N SER A 117 9.94 3.66 14.05
CA SER A 117 9.65 2.49 13.21
C SER A 117 10.14 1.19 13.86
N LEU A 118 9.66 0.03 13.38
CA LEU A 118 10.16 -1.26 13.86
C LEU A 118 11.67 -1.46 13.56
N PRO A 119 12.19 -1.11 12.37
CA PRO A 119 13.63 -1.17 12.12
C PRO A 119 14.45 -0.31 13.08
N GLU A 120 14.03 0.94 13.33
CA GLU A 120 14.69 1.85 14.30
C GLU A 120 14.63 1.33 15.74
N TYR A 121 13.62 0.54 16.08
CA TYR A 121 13.56 -0.10 17.39
C TYR A 121 14.57 -1.24 17.49
N VAL A 122 14.70 -2.05 16.44
CA VAL A 122 15.65 -3.18 16.40
C VAL A 122 17.10 -2.70 16.53
N THR A 123 17.46 -1.57 15.94
CA THR A 123 18.83 -1.02 16.04
C THR A 123 19.24 -0.62 17.45
N ARG A 124 18.28 -0.42 18.36
CA ARG A 124 18.52 -0.06 19.77
C ARG A 124 18.15 -1.16 20.76
N MET A 125 17.95 -2.39 20.27
CA MET A 125 17.72 -3.54 21.15
C MET A 125 18.94 -3.78 22.02
N LYS A 126 18.70 -4.04 23.31
CA LYS A 126 19.77 -4.35 24.26
C LYS A 126 20.28 -5.77 24.01
N GLU A 127 21.51 -6.01 24.42
CA GLU A 127 22.09 -7.35 24.41
C GLU A 127 21.18 -8.32 25.19
N GLY A 128 20.87 -9.46 24.59
CA GLY A 128 19.98 -10.49 25.15
C GLY A 128 18.49 -10.31 24.89
N GLN A 129 18.04 -9.19 24.30
CA GLN A 129 16.65 -9.00 23.88
C GLN A 129 16.34 -9.81 22.61
N LYS A 130 15.30 -10.64 22.61
CA LYS A 130 14.88 -11.51 21.49
C LYS A 130 13.46 -11.21 21.04
#